data_AF-A0A2V8DEY4-F1
#
_entry.id   AF-A0A2V8DEY4-F1
#
_cell.length_a   1.000
_cell.length_b   1.000
_cell.length_c   1.000
_cell.angle_alpha   90.00
_cell.angle_beta   90.00
_cell.angle_gamma   90.00
#
_symmetry.space_group_name_H-M   'P 1'
#
loop_
_entity.id
_entity.type
_entity.pdbx_description
1 polymer ?
#
loop_
_entity_poly.entity_id
_entity_poly.type
_entity_poly.pdbx_seq_one_letter_code
_entity_poly.pdbx_strand_id
1 'polypeptide(L)'
;MSPPRRPERSLEVAASWTLASDCFRAPPRRGVRCRSAASASKWWTCTPTPSCRTSGRWSRTPSWRTRPRTTSPAPSRSATRRACSTWTRKAINVNGWGYSAERELARDVVKVQNEKISQFCAAHPDRFVGMATVALQHPDLAADQLDEAVKKLGMRGAAIGGSVEGQELSDRKFDPFWAKAEELGVMLFMHPQNAPGTTNNPRLQGKGGLGNTIGNPLETTVFLSHLIFEGTLDRFPGLKICGAHAGGYLPSYSGRSDALCGRGNGADCKALKQKPSEYFRKQLFVDTMIFHEDGLRHLVAEVGVDHIFYGTDYPFDWPVGIDFVLKAPFLKNAEKEAILGGNLVKLLHIT
;
A
#
# COMPACT_ATOMS: atom_id res chain seq x y z
N MET A 1 -0.02 48.33 -12.66
CA MET A 1 -0.19 46.90 -13.00
C MET A 1 0.30 46.08 -11.81
N SER A 2 -0.44 45.05 -11.39
CA SER A 2 -0.08 44.20 -10.25
C SER A 2 0.04 42.75 -10.73
N PRO A 3 1.02 41.95 -10.26
CA PRO A 3 1.22 40.59 -10.73
C PRO A 3 0.10 39.63 -10.26
N PRO A 4 -0.24 38.60 -11.05
CA PRO A 4 -1.22 37.60 -10.65
C PRO A 4 -0.70 36.74 -9.49
N ARG A 5 -1.57 36.45 -8.51
CA ARG A 5 -1.26 35.51 -7.43
C ARG A 5 -1.12 34.10 -8.00
N ARG A 6 -0.07 33.36 -7.61
CA ARG A 6 0.03 31.92 -7.86
C ARG A 6 -1.06 31.19 -7.05
N PRO A 7 -1.70 30.14 -7.60
CA PRO A 7 -2.54 29.26 -6.78
C PRO A 7 -1.65 28.43 -5.85
N GLU A 8 -2.01 28.36 -4.58
CA GLU A 8 -1.41 27.41 -3.64
C GLU A 8 -1.79 25.99 -4.06
N ARG A 9 -0.79 25.13 -4.27
CA ARG A 9 -1.02 23.69 -4.48
C ARG A 9 -0.98 23.00 -3.12
N SER A 10 -2.12 22.49 -2.67
CA SER A 10 -2.19 21.58 -1.54
C SER A 10 -1.40 20.31 -1.86
N LEU A 11 -0.37 20.02 -1.06
CA LEU A 11 0.33 18.74 -1.07
C LEU A 11 -0.59 17.68 -0.43
N GLU A 12 -1.28 16.91 -1.26
CA GLU A 12 -1.98 15.70 -0.79
C GLU A 12 -0.94 14.62 -0.49
N VAL A 13 -0.81 14.27 0.79
CA VAL A 13 0.14 13.27 1.29
C VAL A 13 -0.62 12.16 2.00
N ALA A 14 -0.31 10.92 1.59
CA ALA A 14 0.02 9.78 2.45
C ALA A 14 -0.43 8.48 1.79
N ALA A 15 0.49 7.64 1.34
CA ALA A 15 0.22 6.21 1.25
C ALA A 15 0.02 5.70 2.70
N SER A 16 -1.19 5.28 3.06
CA SER A 16 -1.54 5.06 4.47
C SER A 16 -1.95 3.61 4.80
N TRP A 17 -1.27 3.07 5.79
CA TRP A 17 -1.54 1.81 6.49
C TRP A 17 -2.55 2.04 7.63
N THR A 18 -3.21 0.98 8.12
CA THR A 18 -4.41 1.13 8.95
C THR A 18 -4.51 0.00 9.99
N LEU A 19 -3.94 0.20 11.19
CA LEU A 19 -3.96 -0.79 12.29
C LEU A 19 -5.33 -0.86 12.98
N ALA A 20 -6.03 -2.00 12.91
CA ALA A 20 -7.34 -2.21 13.55
C ALA A 20 -7.28 -3.22 14.71
N SER A 21 -6.85 -2.75 15.88
CA SER A 21 -6.93 -3.46 17.18
C SER A 21 -8.15 -2.98 18.01
N ASP A 22 -8.55 -3.78 19.01
CA ASP A 22 -9.63 -3.51 19.99
C ASP A 22 -11.07 -3.36 19.47
N CYS A 23 -11.51 -4.26 18.57
CA CYS A 23 -12.94 -4.46 18.29
C CYS A 23 -13.69 -5.37 19.31
N PHE A 24 -12.99 -6.03 20.24
CA PHE A 24 -13.55 -7.18 21.00
C PHE A 24 -13.95 -6.94 22.47
N ARG A 25 -13.95 -5.69 22.98
CA ARG A 25 -14.26 -5.40 24.41
C ARG A 25 -15.32 -4.31 24.65
N ALA A 26 -16.51 -4.45 24.08
CA ALA A 26 -17.66 -3.58 24.39
C ALA A 26 -19.00 -4.34 24.49
N PRO A 27 -19.63 -4.45 25.68
CA PRO A 27 -21.00 -4.95 25.80
C PRO A 27 -22.03 -3.88 25.34
N PRO A 28 -23.21 -4.28 24.84
CA PRO A 28 -24.14 -3.35 24.19
C PRO A 28 -24.87 -2.44 25.21
N ARG A 29 -24.45 -1.18 25.30
CA ARG A 29 -25.23 -0.14 26.01
C ARG A 29 -26.48 0.21 25.22
N ARG A 30 -27.66 0.05 25.85
CA ARG A 30 -28.96 0.36 25.26
C ARG A 30 -29.20 1.88 25.19
N GLY A 31 -29.81 2.32 24.08
CA GLY A 31 -30.74 3.45 24.08
C GLY A 31 -30.17 4.86 23.89
N VAL A 32 -30.09 5.31 22.63
CA VAL A 32 -30.19 6.74 22.28
C VAL A 32 -31.20 6.87 21.13
N ARG A 33 -32.22 7.72 21.30
CA ARG A 33 -33.11 8.15 20.21
C ARG A 33 -32.65 9.53 19.73
N CYS A 34 -32.20 9.65 18.48
CA CYS A 34 -31.99 10.95 17.85
C CYS A 34 -33.25 11.36 17.07
N ARG A 35 -33.82 12.52 17.41
CA ARG A 35 -34.81 13.21 16.57
C ARG A 35 -34.07 14.02 15.49
N SER A 36 -34.70 14.22 14.35
CA SER A 36 -34.23 15.17 13.33
C SER A 36 -34.43 16.61 13.79
N ALA A 37 -33.40 17.45 13.65
CA ALA A 37 -33.52 18.89 13.61
C ALA A 37 -32.67 19.40 12.45
N ALA A 38 -33.17 20.40 11.71
CA ALA A 38 -32.45 21.02 10.61
C ALA A 38 -32.10 22.47 10.97
N SER A 39 -30.94 22.92 10.51
CA SER A 39 -30.62 24.34 10.37
C SER A 39 -29.88 24.53 9.06
N ALA A 40 -30.05 25.69 8.43
CA ALA A 40 -29.55 25.97 7.10
C ALA A 40 -28.73 27.26 7.09
N SER A 41 -27.80 27.35 6.14
CA SER A 41 -27.27 28.62 5.64
C SER A 41 -27.28 28.57 4.11
N LYS A 42 -27.63 29.70 3.48
CA LYS A 42 -27.85 29.84 2.03
C LYS A 42 -26.81 30.79 1.43
N TRP A 43 -26.46 30.60 0.16
CA TRP A 43 -26.05 31.68 -0.73
C TRP A 43 -26.67 31.48 -2.14
N TRP A 44 -27.07 32.58 -2.78
CA TRP A 44 -28.02 32.65 -3.90
C TRP A 44 -27.62 33.80 -4.84
N THR A 45 -27.83 33.78 -6.18
CA THR A 45 -28.37 32.71 -7.03
C THR A 45 -27.35 32.32 -8.13
N CYS A 46 -27.45 32.44 -9.46
CA CYS A 46 -28.48 32.90 -10.41
C CYS A 46 -28.35 32.14 -11.75
N THR A 47 -29.44 32.04 -12.50
CA THR A 47 -29.48 31.65 -13.94
C THR A 47 -30.26 32.70 -14.74
N PRO A 48 -30.04 32.79 -16.06
CA PRO A 48 -31.21 32.77 -16.95
C PRO A 48 -31.04 31.90 -18.20
N THR A 49 -32.14 31.32 -18.66
CA THR A 49 -32.37 30.82 -20.04
C THR A 49 -33.60 31.54 -20.59
N PRO A 50 -33.83 31.61 -21.93
CA PRO A 50 -34.78 30.64 -22.52
C PRO A 50 -34.66 30.32 -24.04
N SER A 51 -35.38 29.26 -24.46
CA SER A 51 -35.95 29.04 -25.83
C SER A 51 -34.98 28.60 -26.97
N CYS A 52 -35.39 27.90 -28.05
CA CYS A 52 -36.69 27.27 -28.39
C CYS A 52 -36.61 26.18 -29.52
N ARG A 53 -37.16 24.96 -29.29
CA ARG A 53 -37.66 23.96 -30.29
C ARG A 53 -36.60 23.37 -31.29
N THR A 54 -36.82 22.29 -32.08
CA THR A 54 -37.99 21.47 -32.47
C THR A 54 -37.76 19.93 -32.47
N SER A 55 -38.84 19.19 -32.19
CA SER A 55 -39.30 17.88 -32.75
C SER A 55 -38.38 16.64 -32.94
N GLY A 56 -38.83 15.50 -32.39
CA GLY A 56 -38.51 14.14 -32.85
C GLY A 56 -39.17 13.05 -31.98
N ARG A 57 -40.11 12.26 -32.52
CA ARG A 57 -40.85 11.21 -31.76
C ARG A 57 -41.07 9.96 -32.60
N TRP A 58 -40.74 8.79 -32.04
CA TRP A 58 -41.30 7.48 -32.41
C TRP A 58 -41.55 6.64 -31.15
N SER A 59 -42.43 5.64 -31.22
CA SER A 59 -42.91 4.92 -30.02
C SER A 59 -43.54 3.56 -30.30
N ARG A 60 -43.18 2.53 -29.51
CA ARG A 60 -44.11 1.62 -28.79
C ARG A 60 -43.34 0.61 -27.93
N THR A 61 -44.05 -0.03 -26.98
CA THR A 61 -43.57 -1.08 -26.06
C THR A 61 -44.06 -2.47 -26.50
N PRO A 62 -43.65 -3.55 -25.82
CA PRO A 62 -44.48 -4.08 -24.72
C PRO A 62 -43.70 -4.30 -23.41
N SER A 63 -44.40 -4.78 -22.38
CA SER A 63 -43.96 -4.75 -20.98
C SER A 63 -43.57 -6.12 -20.40
N TRP A 64 -42.67 -6.10 -19.43
CA TRP A 64 -42.54 -7.14 -18.41
C TRP A 64 -42.61 -6.50 -17.02
N ARG A 65 -43.50 -7.00 -16.16
CA ARG A 65 -43.59 -6.57 -14.75
C ARG A 65 -42.75 -7.50 -13.88
N THR A 66 -41.74 -6.97 -13.20
CA THR A 66 -41.09 -7.62 -12.06
C THR A 66 -41.41 -6.84 -10.78
N ARG A 67 -41.69 -7.54 -9.67
CA ARG A 67 -41.95 -6.90 -8.38
C ARG A 67 -40.64 -6.30 -7.81
N PRO A 68 -40.67 -5.15 -7.12
CA PRO A 68 -39.50 -4.64 -6.43
C PRO A 68 -39.09 -5.63 -5.33
N ARG A 69 -37.89 -6.20 -5.44
CA ARG A 69 -37.25 -6.93 -4.35
C ARG A 69 -36.87 -5.90 -3.29
N THR A 70 -37.27 -6.11 -2.03
CA THR A 70 -36.90 -5.22 -0.93
C THR A 70 -35.41 -5.39 -0.62
N THR A 71 -34.57 -4.63 -1.31
CA THR A 71 -33.15 -4.50 -0.98
C THR A 71 -33.02 -3.74 0.33
N SER A 72 -32.68 -4.45 1.42
CA SER A 72 -32.10 -3.80 2.59
C SER A 72 -30.90 -2.98 2.12
N PRO A 73 -30.78 -1.69 2.47
CA PRO A 73 -29.66 -0.88 2.02
C PRO A 73 -28.35 -1.46 2.58
N ALA A 74 -27.38 -1.70 1.70
CA ALA A 74 -26.01 -1.97 2.12
C ALA A 74 -25.55 -0.81 3.02
N PRO A 75 -24.81 -1.07 4.12
CA PRO A 75 -24.37 -0.03 5.04
C PRO A 75 -23.56 1.02 4.26
N SER A 76 -23.97 2.30 4.36
CA SER A 76 -23.32 3.37 3.59
C SER A 76 -21.82 3.40 3.86
N ARG A 77 -21.00 3.75 2.85
CA ARG A 77 -19.54 3.88 2.99
C ARG A 77 -19.09 4.75 4.18
N SER A 78 -19.94 5.66 4.64
CA SER A 78 -19.72 6.49 5.85
C SER A 78 -19.74 5.73 7.19
N ALA A 79 -20.25 4.48 7.20
CA ALA A 79 -20.23 3.59 8.35
C ALA A 79 -18.89 2.83 8.42
N THR A 80 -18.41 2.27 7.32
CA THR A 80 -17.09 1.63 7.22
C THR A 80 -15.97 2.62 7.57
N ARG A 81 -16.06 3.87 7.06
CA ARG A 81 -15.17 4.97 7.46
C ARG A 81 -15.16 5.27 8.97
N ARG A 82 -16.26 5.00 9.70
CA ARG A 82 -16.38 5.24 11.15
C ARG A 82 -15.99 4.03 12.01
N ALA A 83 -16.15 2.81 11.50
CA ALA A 83 -15.66 1.60 12.18
C ALA A 83 -14.11 1.60 12.26
N CYS A 84 -13.44 2.10 11.23
CA CYS A 84 -11.98 2.08 11.13
C CYS A 84 -11.28 3.37 11.64
N SER A 85 -12.01 4.31 12.27
CA SER A 85 -11.47 5.64 12.62
C SER A 85 -11.14 5.86 14.10
N THR A 86 -11.54 4.96 15.00
CA THR A 86 -11.59 5.23 16.46
C THR A 86 -10.27 5.05 17.19
N TRP A 87 -9.51 3.98 16.94
CA TRP A 87 -8.27 3.66 17.67
C TRP A 87 -7.09 3.26 16.76
N THR A 88 -7.19 3.62 15.49
CA THR A 88 -6.29 3.14 14.43
C THR A 88 -5.00 3.96 14.35
N ARG A 89 -3.86 3.33 14.62
CA ARG A 89 -2.52 3.82 14.24
C ARG A 89 -2.20 3.53 12.77
N LYS A 90 -1.35 4.33 12.16
CA LYS A 90 -1.13 4.33 10.70
C LYS A 90 0.35 4.57 10.36
N ALA A 91 1.00 3.61 9.71
CA ALA A 91 2.24 3.90 9.01
C ALA A 91 1.93 4.78 7.79
N ILE A 92 2.74 5.82 7.56
CA ILE A 92 2.56 6.77 6.44
C ILE A 92 3.89 7.17 5.79
N ASN A 93 3.82 7.47 4.50
CA ASN A 93 4.92 8.01 3.71
C ASN A 93 4.42 8.83 2.50
N VAL A 94 5.28 9.70 1.96
CA VAL A 94 5.09 10.39 0.67
C VAL A 94 5.61 9.49 -0.47
N ASN A 95 4.70 8.80 -1.17
CA ASN A 95 5.02 7.95 -2.31
C ASN A 95 5.47 8.79 -3.52
N GLY A 96 6.74 9.21 -3.50
CA GLY A 96 7.30 10.24 -4.38
C GLY A 96 8.82 10.32 -4.27
N TRP A 97 9.49 9.24 -4.65
CA TRP A 97 10.91 8.99 -4.36
C TRP A 97 11.92 9.92 -5.05
N GLY A 98 11.54 10.53 -6.18
CA GLY A 98 12.40 11.48 -6.90
C GLY A 98 13.68 10.86 -7.48
N TYR A 99 13.65 9.60 -7.94
CA TYR A 99 14.84 8.88 -8.39
C TYR A 99 15.58 9.50 -9.60
N SER A 100 14.94 10.38 -10.37
CA SER A 100 15.56 11.15 -11.45
C SER A 100 16.27 12.44 -10.98
N ALA A 101 16.48 12.62 -9.66
CA ALA A 101 17.06 13.83 -9.08
C ALA A 101 18.56 13.69 -8.80
N GLU A 102 19.31 14.71 -9.18
CA GLU A 102 20.74 14.86 -8.85
C GLU A 102 20.98 14.94 -7.34
N ARG A 103 22.18 14.51 -6.91
CA ARG A 103 22.50 14.16 -5.51
C ARG A 103 22.05 15.20 -4.47
N GLU A 104 22.37 16.46 -4.67
CA GLU A 104 22.06 17.51 -3.69
C GLU A 104 20.57 17.91 -3.72
N LEU A 105 19.93 17.90 -4.90
CA LEU A 105 18.47 18.07 -5.00
C LEU A 105 17.73 16.90 -4.33
N ALA A 106 18.22 15.68 -4.50
CA ALA A 106 17.70 14.49 -3.85
C ALA A 106 17.89 14.56 -2.32
N ARG A 107 19.02 15.07 -1.84
CA ARG A 107 19.28 15.34 -0.41
C ARG A 107 18.25 16.30 0.16
N ASP A 108 18.07 17.47 -0.46
CA ASP A 108 17.15 18.50 0.02
C ASP A 108 15.68 18.05 -0.02
N VAL A 109 15.24 17.42 -1.12
CA VAL A 109 13.87 16.92 -1.25
C VAL A 109 13.57 15.83 -0.23
N VAL A 110 14.45 14.85 -0.05
CA VAL A 110 14.25 13.77 0.94
C VAL A 110 14.28 14.33 2.37
N LYS A 111 15.18 15.27 2.67
CA LYS A 111 15.22 15.95 3.98
C LYS A 111 13.90 16.64 4.28
N VAL A 112 13.38 17.47 3.36
CA VAL A 112 12.10 18.16 3.55
C VAL A 112 10.94 17.18 3.68
N GLN A 113 10.89 16.10 2.90
CA GLN A 113 9.87 15.05 3.07
C GLN A 113 9.93 14.40 4.46
N ASN A 114 11.11 13.93 4.87
CA ASN A 114 11.27 13.20 6.13
C ASN A 114 11.04 14.10 7.36
N GLU A 115 11.54 15.34 7.36
CA GLU A 115 11.22 16.31 8.41
C GLU A 115 9.72 16.58 8.53
N LYS A 116 8.99 16.68 7.40
CA LYS A 116 7.54 16.95 7.42
C LYS A 116 6.71 15.73 7.83
N ILE A 117 7.10 14.52 7.42
CA ILE A 117 6.48 13.27 7.90
C ILE A 117 6.71 13.13 9.42
N SER A 118 7.92 13.41 9.90
CA SER A 118 8.26 13.36 11.34
C SER A 118 7.45 14.38 12.15
N GLN A 119 7.39 15.64 11.69
CA GLN A 119 6.58 16.69 12.31
C GLN A 119 5.08 16.34 12.37
N PHE A 120 4.53 15.72 11.32
CA PHE A 120 3.14 15.28 11.30
C PHE A 120 2.88 14.11 12.27
N CYS A 121 3.79 13.13 12.35
CA CYS A 121 3.67 12.03 13.31
C CYS A 121 3.82 12.52 14.75
N ALA A 122 4.74 13.46 15.02
CA ALA A 122 4.93 14.06 16.34
C ALA A 122 3.72 14.88 16.81
N ALA A 123 2.93 15.45 15.89
CA ALA A 123 1.66 16.11 16.22
C ALA A 123 0.52 15.13 16.56
N HIS A 124 0.64 13.85 16.13
CA HIS A 124 -0.40 12.83 16.23
C HIS A 124 0.18 11.42 16.58
N PRO A 125 0.98 11.28 17.66
CA PRO A 125 1.79 10.08 17.90
C PRO A 125 0.96 8.85 18.32
N ASP A 126 -0.26 9.07 18.81
CA ASP A 126 -1.26 8.03 19.07
C ASP A 126 -1.89 7.48 17.78
N ARG A 127 -1.72 8.18 16.64
CA ARG A 127 -2.38 7.88 15.35
C ARG A 127 -1.44 7.58 14.19
N PHE A 128 -0.22 8.10 14.17
CA PHE A 128 0.66 8.00 13.00
C PHE A 128 2.11 7.63 13.37
N VAL A 129 2.73 6.85 12.48
CA VAL A 129 4.17 6.54 12.52
C VAL A 129 4.75 6.75 11.13
N GLY A 130 5.95 7.33 11.06
CA GLY A 130 6.58 7.68 9.80
C GLY A 130 7.42 6.53 9.23
N MET A 131 7.34 6.36 7.92
CA MET A 131 8.30 5.62 7.11
C MET A 131 9.03 6.63 6.21
N ALA A 132 10.37 6.59 6.23
CA ALA A 132 11.21 7.51 5.48
C ALA A 132 11.07 7.34 3.96
N THR A 133 11.30 8.43 3.22
CA THR A 133 11.72 8.41 1.82
C THR A 133 13.26 8.35 1.80
N VAL A 134 13.84 7.68 0.81
CA VAL A 134 15.30 7.59 0.58
C VAL A 134 15.65 7.69 -0.91
N ALA A 135 16.76 8.35 -1.24
CA ALA A 135 17.23 8.59 -2.60
C ALA A 135 18.05 7.42 -3.15
N LEU A 136 17.41 6.28 -3.44
CA LEU A 136 18.09 5.04 -3.86
C LEU A 136 19.02 5.19 -5.08
N GLN A 137 18.83 6.18 -5.95
CA GLN A 137 19.75 6.46 -7.05
C GLN A 137 21.16 6.86 -6.59
N HIS A 138 21.32 7.23 -5.32
CA HIS A 138 22.58 7.47 -4.63
C HIS A 138 22.64 6.53 -3.40
N PRO A 139 23.02 5.24 -3.55
CA PRO A 139 22.80 4.22 -2.51
C PRO A 139 23.49 4.48 -1.16
N ASP A 140 24.65 5.16 -1.18
CA ASP A 140 25.35 5.65 0.00
C ASP A 140 24.57 6.77 0.72
N LEU A 141 24.05 7.74 -0.04
CA LEU A 141 23.19 8.80 0.50
C LEU A 141 21.86 8.22 1.01
N ALA A 142 21.31 7.19 0.37
CA ALA A 142 20.12 6.50 0.85
C ALA A 142 20.35 5.78 2.19
N ALA A 143 21.55 5.22 2.41
CA ALA A 143 21.95 4.64 3.68
C ALA A 143 22.04 5.72 4.78
N ASP A 144 22.74 6.84 4.51
CA ASP A 144 22.82 7.98 5.44
C ASP A 144 21.44 8.56 5.79
N GLN A 145 20.56 8.69 4.78
CA GLN A 145 19.19 9.17 4.96
C GLN A 145 18.34 8.22 5.81
N LEU A 146 18.51 6.90 5.67
CA LEU A 146 17.82 5.92 6.50
C LEU A 146 18.32 5.97 7.95
N ASP A 147 19.64 6.08 8.15
CA ASP A 147 20.28 6.20 9.46
C ASP A 147 19.79 7.44 10.22
N GLU A 148 19.80 8.60 9.56
CA GLU A 148 19.26 9.85 10.10
C GLU A 148 17.76 9.76 10.38
N ALA A 149 16.97 9.23 9.44
CA ALA A 149 15.53 9.19 9.59
C ALA A 149 15.08 8.28 10.75
N VAL A 150 15.76 7.14 10.95
CA VAL A 150 15.49 6.24 12.08
C VAL A 150 16.00 6.82 13.39
N LYS A 151 17.27 7.26 13.46
CA LYS A 151 17.91 7.67 14.74
C LYS A 151 17.56 9.08 15.20
N LYS A 152 17.29 10.02 14.28
CA LYS A 152 17.01 11.44 14.61
C LYS A 152 15.55 11.83 14.42
N LEU A 153 14.87 11.30 13.40
CA LEU A 153 13.49 11.69 13.04
C LEU A 153 12.42 10.71 13.53
N GLY A 154 12.81 9.59 14.15
CA GLY A 154 11.91 8.63 14.79
C GLY A 154 11.17 7.69 13.82
N MET A 155 11.58 7.62 12.56
CA MET A 155 10.96 6.72 11.57
C MET A 155 11.15 5.25 11.96
N ARG A 156 10.23 4.38 11.54
CA ARG A 156 10.28 2.92 11.81
C ARG A 156 10.71 2.07 10.63
N GLY A 157 11.28 2.72 9.63
CA GLY A 157 11.71 2.13 8.37
C GLY A 157 11.63 3.12 7.23
N ALA A 158 11.66 2.61 6.00
CA ALA A 158 11.46 3.41 4.78
C ALA A 158 10.44 2.77 3.85
N ALA A 159 9.89 3.59 2.95
CA ALA A 159 9.19 3.11 1.77
C ALA A 159 10.05 3.39 0.52
N ILE A 160 9.98 2.50 -0.46
CA ILE A 160 10.85 2.48 -1.65
C ILE A 160 10.09 2.07 -2.91
N GLY A 161 10.60 2.44 -4.09
CA GLY A 161 10.12 1.92 -5.38
C GLY A 161 10.59 0.50 -5.67
N GLY A 162 10.01 -0.15 -6.68
CA GLY A 162 10.49 -1.45 -7.17
C GLY A 162 11.78 -1.38 -7.99
N SER A 163 12.05 -0.24 -8.64
CA SER A 163 13.28 0.01 -9.42
C SER A 163 13.71 1.48 -9.35
N VAL A 164 14.98 1.74 -9.67
CA VAL A 164 15.52 3.10 -9.87
C VAL A 164 15.67 3.36 -11.36
N GLU A 165 14.70 4.08 -11.94
CA GLU A 165 14.64 4.37 -13.39
C GLU A 165 14.73 3.12 -14.29
N GLY A 166 14.17 2.00 -13.84
CA GLY A 166 14.25 0.70 -14.53
C GLY A 166 15.52 -0.12 -14.22
N GLN A 167 16.34 0.31 -13.26
CA GLN A 167 17.46 -0.47 -12.73
C GLN A 167 17.00 -1.25 -11.49
N GLU A 168 17.23 -2.56 -11.51
CA GLU A 168 16.81 -3.48 -10.46
C GLU A 168 17.64 -3.30 -9.18
N LEU A 169 16.96 -3.26 -8.03
CA LEU A 169 17.57 -2.96 -6.74
C LEU A 169 18.41 -4.12 -6.15
N SER A 170 18.56 -5.21 -6.91
CA SER A 170 19.43 -6.35 -6.60
C SER A 170 20.91 -6.15 -6.95
N ASP A 171 21.22 -5.20 -7.82
CA ASP A 171 22.60 -4.81 -8.20
C ASP A 171 23.42 -4.48 -6.95
N ARG A 172 24.66 -5.00 -6.88
CA ARG A 172 25.55 -4.82 -5.73
C ARG A 172 25.90 -3.37 -5.42
N LYS A 173 25.68 -2.42 -6.33
CA LYS A 173 25.78 -0.99 -5.99
C LYS A 173 24.78 -0.55 -4.92
N PHE A 174 23.67 -1.28 -4.75
CA PHE A 174 22.67 -1.04 -3.70
C PHE A 174 22.99 -1.76 -2.38
N ASP A 175 24.00 -2.64 -2.33
CA ASP A 175 24.44 -3.34 -1.11
C ASP A 175 24.71 -2.41 0.09
N PRO A 176 25.24 -1.17 -0.04
CA PRO A 176 25.36 -0.23 1.08
C PRO A 176 24.03 0.15 1.73
N PHE A 177 22.97 0.31 0.95
CA PHE A 177 21.62 0.59 1.46
C PHE A 177 21.03 -0.65 2.15
N TRP A 178 21.17 -1.83 1.55
CA TRP A 178 20.71 -3.09 2.13
C TRP A 178 21.41 -3.41 3.46
N ALA A 179 22.74 -3.26 3.51
CA ALA A 179 23.52 -3.43 4.73
C ALA A 179 23.05 -2.49 5.85
N LYS A 180 22.76 -1.22 5.53
CA LYS A 180 22.25 -0.25 6.51
C LYS A 180 20.82 -0.58 6.97
N ALA A 181 19.95 -1.04 6.08
CA ALA A 181 18.59 -1.44 6.44
C ALA A 181 18.58 -2.68 7.37
N GLU A 182 19.50 -3.62 7.14
CA GLU A 182 19.73 -4.77 8.02
C GLU A 182 20.34 -4.37 9.37
N GLU A 183 21.38 -3.51 9.38
CA GLU A 183 22.01 -2.96 10.61
C GLU A 183 20.98 -2.29 11.54
N LEU A 184 20.09 -1.47 10.96
CA LEU A 184 19.04 -0.79 11.71
C LEU A 184 17.88 -1.73 12.09
N GLY A 185 17.79 -2.91 11.49
CA GLY A 185 16.75 -3.90 11.73
C GLY A 185 15.33 -3.40 11.41
N VAL A 186 15.18 -2.44 10.51
CA VAL A 186 13.89 -1.78 10.21
C VAL A 186 13.15 -2.41 9.04
N MET A 187 11.84 -2.15 8.93
CA MET A 187 11.04 -2.60 7.80
C MET A 187 11.26 -1.71 6.57
N LEU A 188 11.36 -2.33 5.39
CA LEU A 188 11.27 -1.64 4.11
C LEU A 188 9.96 -2.01 3.43
N PHE A 189 9.13 -1.01 3.11
CA PHE A 189 7.91 -1.21 2.33
C PHE A 189 8.15 -0.84 0.87
N MET A 190 8.18 -1.84 -0.01
CA MET A 190 8.28 -1.58 -1.44
C MET A 190 6.90 -1.40 -2.05
N HIS A 191 6.70 -0.24 -2.68
CA HIS A 191 5.52 0.11 -3.45
C HIS A 191 5.92 0.30 -4.93
N PRO A 192 5.20 -0.28 -5.89
CA PRO A 192 5.49 -0.07 -7.31
C PRO A 192 5.30 1.39 -7.72
N GLN A 193 6.05 1.85 -8.71
CA GLN A 193 5.93 3.21 -9.24
C GLN A 193 5.73 3.18 -10.76
N ASN A 194 6.23 4.16 -11.51
CA ASN A 194 6.03 4.23 -12.96
C ASN A 194 7.15 3.48 -13.73
N ALA A 195 7.54 2.29 -13.27
CA ALA A 195 8.71 1.58 -13.78
C ALA A 195 8.53 1.15 -15.26
N PRO A 196 9.52 1.37 -16.14
CA PRO A 196 9.47 0.95 -17.53
C PRO A 196 9.25 -0.57 -17.67
N GLY A 197 8.38 -0.98 -18.60
CA GLY A 197 8.17 -2.39 -18.93
C GLY A 197 7.23 -3.16 -17.98
N THR A 198 7.00 -2.67 -16.76
CA THR A 198 5.99 -3.19 -15.84
C THR A 198 4.79 -2.24 -15.76
N THR A 199 4.76 -1.30 -14.82
CA THR A 199 3.68 -0.31 -14.65
C THR A 199 3.59 0.63 -15.84
N ASN A 200 4.73 1.15 -16.32
CA ASN A 200 4.84 1.96 -17.53
C ASN A 200 5.16 1.07 -18.74
N ASN A 201 4.16 0.30 -19.18
CA ASN A 201 4.24 -0.54 -20.36
C ASN A 201 3.14 -0.18 -21.39
N PRO A 202 3.48 0.19 -22.65
CA PRO A 202 2.51 0.46 -23.70
C PRO A 202 1.49 -0.67 -23.94
N ARG A 203 1.84 -1.93 -23.65
CA ARG A 203 0.95 -3.10 -23.76
C ARG A 203 -0.17 -3.13 -22.72
N LEU A 204 -0.08 -2.33 -21.66
CA LEU A 204 -1.06 -2.23 -20.57
C LEU A 204 -1.93 -0.96 -20.67
N GLN A 205 -1.88 -0.26 -21.80
CA GLN A 205 -2.71 0.92 -22.07
C GLN A 205 -4.11 0.52 -22.55
N GLY A 206 -5.12 1.32 -22.17
CA GLY A 206 -6.51 1.15 -22.59
C GLY A 206 -7.49 0.86 -21.45
N LYS A 207 -8.55 0.10 -21.75
CA LYS A 207 -9.64 -0.18 -20.79
C LYS A 207 -9.17 -1.13 -19.67
N GLY A 208 -9.75 -0.97 -18.48
CA GLY A 208 -9.42 -1.79 -17.30
C GLY A 208 -8.22 -1.31 -16.49
N GLY A 209 -7.51 -0.26 -16.94
CA GLY A 209 -6.42 0.37 -16.18
C GLY A 209 -5.27 -0.61 -15.90
N LEU A 210 -4.86 -1.38 -16.91
CA LEU A 210 -3.98 -2.54 -16.74
C LEU A 210 -2.58 -2.18 -16.19
N GLY A 211 -2.11 -0.94 -16.34
CA GLY A 211 -0.91 -0.45 -15.65
C GLY A 211 -1.03 -0.57 -14.12
N ASN A 212 -2.22 -0.36 -13.54
CA ASN A 212 -2.48 -0.57 -12.11
C ASN A 212 -2.91 -2.02 -11.81
N THR A 213 -3.87 -2.57 -12.56
CA THR A 213 -4.42 -3.92 -12.26
C THR A 213 -3.51 -5.08 -12.66
N ILE A 214 -2.46 -4.84 -13.44
CA ILE A 214 -1.41 -5.82 -13.79
C ILE A 214 -0.01 -5.27 -13.54
N GLY A 215 0.30 -4.05 -13.99
CA GLY A 215 1.64 -3.48 -13.95
C GLY A 215 2.20 -3.28 -12.54
N ASN A 216 1.43 -2.68 -11.62
CA ASN A 216 1.82 -2.51 -10.21
C ASN A 216 2.13 -3.86 -9.51
N PRO A 217 1.23 -4.88 -9.53
CA PRO A 217 1.56 -6.24 -9.05
C PRO A 217 2.76 -6.87 -9.77
N LEU A 218 2.94 -6.63 -11.07
CA LEU A 218 4.06 -7.19 -11.84
C LEU A 218 5.40 -6.57 -11.43
N GLU A 219 5.49 -5.25 -11.26
CA GLU A 219 6.69 -4.56 -10.73
C GLU A 219 7.04 -5.10 -9.34
N THR A 220 6.03 -5.27 -8.48
CA THR A 220 6.20 -5.87 -7.16
C THR A 220 6.78 -7.29 -7.26
N THR A 221 6.30 -8.08 -8.23
CA THR A 221 6.77 -9.45 -8.49
C THR A 221 8.22 -9.47 -8.99
N VAL A 222 8.58 -8.55 -9.89
CA VAL A 222 9.91 -8.46 -10.51
C VAL A 222 10.97 -8.11 -9.46
N PHE A 223 10.76 -7.04 -8.68
CA PHE A 223 11.67 -6.65 -7.60
C PHE A 223 11.91 -7.79 -6.59
N LEU A 224 10.83 -8.40 -6.07
CA LEU A 224 10.97 -9.49 -5.09
C LEU A 224 11.67 -10.72 -5.70
N SER A 225 11.43 -11.00 -6.98
CA SER A 225 12.14 -12.07 -7.70
C SER A 225 13.63 -11.77 -7.85
N HIS A 226 14.02 -10.55 -8.21
CA HIS A 226 15.44 -10.17 -8.32
C HIS A 226 16.17 -10.21 -6.97
N LEU A 227 15.54 -9.78 -5.87
CA LEU A 227 16.18 -9.91 -4.54
C LEU A 227 16.41 -11.36 -4.12
N ILE A 228 15.56 -12.29 -4.57
CA ILE A 228 15.74 -13.73 -4.40
C ILE A 228 16.84 -14.27 -5.33
N PHE A 229 16.67 -14.15 -6.65
CA PHE A 229 17.50 -14.85 -7.63
C PHE A 229 18.93 -14.30 -7.75
N GLU A 230 19.14 -12.99 -7.53
CA GLU A 230 20.48 -12.39 -7.47
C GLU A 230 21.14 -12.55 -6.07
N GLY A 231 20.52 -13.33 -5.18
CA GLY A 231 21.04 -13.64 -3.85
C GLY A 231 21.16 -12.43 -2.91
N THR A 232 20.39 -11.36 -3.09
CA THR A 232 20.42 -10.21 -2.16
C THR A 232 19.93 -10.62 -0.76
N LEU A 233 18.88 -11.45 -0.69
CA LEU A 233 18.41 -12.04 0.57
C LEU A 233 19.36 -13.09 1.16
N ASP A 234 20.34 -13.57 0.38
CA ASP A 234 21.46 -14.39 0.89
C ASP A 234 22.63 -13.54 1.41
N ARG A 235 22.82 -12.32 0.90
CA ARG A 235 23.79 -11.36 1.42
C ARG A 235 23.31 -10.72 2.73
N PHE A 236 22.02 -10.40 2.80
CA PHE A 236 21.38 -9.68 3.91
C PHE A 236 20.15 -10.44 4.44
N PRO A 237 20.35 -11.58 5.13
CA PRO A 237 19.27 -12.49 5.53
C PRO A 237 18.35 -11.96 6.65
N GLY A 238 18.71 -10.84 7.29
CA GLY A 238 17.93 -10.14 8.31
C GLY A 238 17.05 -8.99 7.77
N LEU A 239 17.06 -8.74 6.45
CA LEU A 239 16.17 -7.74 5.83
C LEU A 239 14.68 -8.06 6.06
N LYS A 240 13.91 -7.01 6.38
CA LYS A 240 12.46 -7.08 6.64
C LYS A 240 11.71 -6.36 5.52
N ILE A 241 11.47 -7.03 4.40
CA ILE A 241 10.88 -6.42 3.20
C ILE A 241 9.40 -6.78 3.07
N CYS A 242 8.54 -5.77 3.05
CA CYS A 242 7.12 -5.90 2.75
C CYS A 242 6.82 -5.48 1.31
N GLY A 243 6.27 -6.39 0.51
CA GLY A 243 5.78 -6.08 -0.84
C GLY A 243 4.33 -5.61 -0.83
N ALA A 244 4.06 -4.50 -1.53
CA ALA A 244 2.71 -4.05 -1.83
C ALA A 244 1.89 -5.08 -2.63
N HIS A 245 0.57 -4.88 -2.76
CA HIS A 245 -0.30 -5.65 -3.66
C HIS A 245 -0.19 -7.16 -3.44
N ALA A 246 -0.15 -7.56 -2.16
CA ALA A 246 0.03 -8.92 -1.67
C ALA A 246 1.31 -9.63 -2.13
N GLY A 247 2.40 -8.90 -2.38
CA GLY A 247 3.62 -9.47 -2.99
C GLY A 247 3.45 -9.70 -4.51
N GLY A 248 2.42 -9.11 -5.11
CA GLY A 248 2.10 -9.21 -6.53
C GLY A 248 1.61 -10.60 -6.90
N TYR A 249 2.24 -11.18 -7.92
CA TYR A 249 1.96 -12.54 -8.38
C TYR A 249 2.90 -13.58 -7.74
N LEU A 250 3.96 -13.18 -7.03
CA LEU A 250 4.93 -14.09 -6.43
C LEU A 250 4.31 -15.20 -5.55
N PRO A 251 3.35 -14.94 -4.63
CA PRO A 251 2.69 -16.01 -3.87
C PRO A 251 1.99 -17.06 -4.73
N SER A 252 1.42 -16.67 -5.88
CA SER A 252 0.69 -17.58 -6.76
C SER A 252 1.61 -18.38 -7.70
N TYR A 253 2.89 -18.01 -7.78
CA TYR A 253 3.87 -18.61 -8.69
C TYR A 253 5.15 -19.10 -7.96
N SER A 254 5.18 -19.13 -6.62
CA SER A 254 6.33 -19.58 -5.80
C SER A 254 6.84 -20.96 -6.24
N GLY A 255 5.94 -21.93 -6.41
CA GLY A 255 6.26 -23.28 -6.89
C GLY A 255 6.76 -23.35 -8.35
N ARG A 256 6.48 -22.34 -9.20
CA ARG A 256 7.02 -22.26 -10.57
C ARG A 256 8.49 -21.86 -10.54
N SER A 257 8.89 -20.97 -9.62
CA SER A 257 10.29 -20.61 -9.38
C SER A 257 11.11 -21.82 -8.93
N ASP A 258 10.61 -22.55 -7.92
CA ASP A 258 11.25 -23.79 -7.45
C ASP A 258 11.40 -24.83 -8.57
N ALA A 259 10.34 -25.04 -9.38
CA ALA A 259 10.36 -25.98 -10.49
C ALA A 259 11.32 -25.57 -11.63
N LEU A 260 11.57 -24.28 -11.84
CA LEU A 260 12.56 -23.79 -12.80
C LEU A 260 13.99 -24.04 -12.31
N CYS A 261 14.26 -23.79 -11.03
CA CYS A 261 15.55 -24.09 -10.40
C CYS A 261 15.86 -25.59 -10.35
N GLY A 262 14.84 -26.45 -10.22
CA GLY A 262 14.98 -27.91 -10.24
C GLY A 262 15.31 -28.50 -11.63
N ARG A 263 15.32 -27.70 -12.70
CA ARG A 263 15.67 -28.14 -14.05
C ARG A 263 17.18 -28.04 -14.25
N GLY A 264 17.83 -29.12 -14.67
CA GLY A 264 19.31 -29.16 -14.84
C GLY A 264 19.90 -28.11 -15.80
N ASN A 265 19.09 -27.61 -16.75
CA ASN A 265 19.39 -26.49 -17.64
C ASN A 265 18.41 -25.32 -17.39
N GLY A 266 18.09 -25.03 -16.13
CA GLY A 266 17.22 -23.94 -15.71
C GLY A 266 17.95 -22.59 -15.59
N ALA A 267 17.32 -21.63 -14.92
CA ALA A 267 18.03 -20.47 -14.38
C ALA A 267 19.05 -20.95 -13.33
N ASP A 268 20.22 -20.30 -13.22
CA ASP A 268 21.33 -20.81 -12.39
C ASP A 268 21.13 -20.52 -10.89
N CYS A 269 20.18 -21.22 -10.28
CA CYS A 269 19.86 -21.09 -8.87
C CYS A 269 20.89 -21.76 -7.93
N LYS A 270 22.04 -22.26 -8.43
CA LYS A 270 23.03 -22.98 -7.62
C LYS A 270 23.71 -22.11 -6.57
N ALA A 271 23.68 -20.79 -6.74
CA ALA A 271 24.20 -19.83 -5.78
C ALA A 271 23.26 -19.60 -4.57
N LEU A 272 21.99 -20.02 -4.65
CA LEU A 272 20.99 -19.76 -3.61
C LEU A 272 21.12 -20.75 -2.45
N LYS A 273 21.15 -20.24 -1.21
CA LYS A 273 21.23 -21.04 0.03
C LYS A 273 19.95 -21.83 0.33
N GLN A 274 18.80 -21.42 -0.20
CA GLN A 274 17.53 -22.13 -0.08
C GLN A 274 16.71 -22.05 -1.38
N LYS A 275 15.55 -22.72 -1.43
CA LYS A 275 14.65 -22.64 -2.60
C LYS A 275 14.04 -21.23 -2.73
N PRO A 276 13.76 -20.72 -3.94
CA PRO A 276 13.09 -19.44 -4.15
C PRO A 276 11.84 -19.23 -3.29
N SER A 277 10.98 -20.25 -3.17
CA SER A 277 9.76 -20.15 -2.37
C SER A 277 10.04 -19.96 -0.88
N GLU A 278 11.15 -20.50 -0.34
CA GLU A 278 11.47 -20.45 1.08
C GLU A 278 11.94 -19.07 1.56
N TYR A 279 12.55 -18.25 0.69
CA TYR A 279 12.78 -16.82 0.96
C TYR A 279 11.45 -16.10 1.18
N PHE A 280 10.49 -16.35 0.29
CA PHE A 280 9.16 -15.75 0.35
C PHE A 280 8.40 -16.17 1.62
N ARG A 281 8.52 -17.43 2.08
CA ARG A 281 7.87 -17.88 3.34
C ARG A 281 8.49 -17.36 4.63
N LYS A 282 9.78 -16.97 4.63
CA LYS A 282 10.55 -16.75 5.87
C LYS A 282 11.11 -15.35 6.07
N GLN A 283 11.31 -14.58 5.01
CA GLN A 283 11.99 -13.27 5.06
C GLN A 283 11.17 -12.14 4.45
N LEU A 284 10.22 -12.46 3.57
CA LEU A 284 9.36 -11.48 2.93
C LEU A 284 8.02 -11.36 3.67
N PHE A 285 7.45 -10.17 3.60
CA PHE A 285 6.15 -9.79 4.16
C PHE A 285 5.25 -9.28 3.03
N VAL A 286 3.94 -9.31 3.23
CA VAL A 286 2.97 -8.86 2.22
C VAL A 286 1.82 -8.07 2.85
N ASP A 287 1.21 -7.19 2.06
CA ASP A 287 -0.04 -6.55 2.45
C ASP A 287 -1.29 -7.41 2.15
N THR A 288 -2.46 -6.92 2.57
CA THR A 288 -3.77 -7.51 2.22
C THR A 288 -4.46 -6.86 1.02
N MET A 289 -3.74 -6.17 0.11
CA MET A 289 -4.30 -5.50 -1.08
C MET A 289 -4.63 -6.50 -2.21
N ILE A 290 -5.26 -7.62 -1.83
CA ILE A 290 -5.72 -8.71 -2.69
C ILE A 290 -7.25 -8.69 -2.91
N PHE A 291 -7.97 -7.85 -2.16
CA PHE A 291 -9.41 -7.55 -2.27
C PHE A 291 -10.42 -8.70 -2.09
N HIS A 292 -10.00 -9.96 -1.92
CA HIS A 292 -10.90 -11.11 -1.78
C HIS A 292 -10.43 -12.16 -0.76
N GLU A 293 -11.39 -12.88 -0.18
CA GLU A 293 -11.17 -13.82 0.93
C GLU A 293 -10.32 -15.04 0.52
N ASP A 294 -10.55 -15.62 -0.67
CA ASP A 294 -9.71 -16.71 -1.19
C ASP A 294 -8.26 -16.27 -1.45
N GLY A 295 -8.05 -15.01 -1.84
CA GLY A 295 -6.73 -14.41 -1.94
C GLY A 295 -6.03 -14.35 -0.59
N LEU A 296 -6.71 -13.85 0.45
CA LEU A 296 -6.19 -13.86 1.82
C LEU A 296 -5.89 -15.29 2.31
N ARG A 297 -6.77 -16.25 1.99
CA ARG A 297 -6.59 -17.68 2.31
C ARG A 297 -5.35 -18.27 1.63
N HIS A 298 -5.07 -17.88 0.39
CA HIS A 298 -3.85 -18.28 -0.33
C HIS A 298 -2.58 -17.69 0.31
N LEU A 299 -2.59 -16.38 0.63
CA LEU A 299 -1.45 -15.72 1.29
C LEU A 299 -1.12 -16.38 2.64
N VAL A 300 -2.14 -16.66 3.45
CA VAL A 300 -1.98 -17.34 4.75
C VAL A 300 -1.43 -18.76 4.59
N ALA A 301 -1.69 -19.44 3.47
CA ALA A 301 -1.12 -20.75 3.17
C ALA A 301 0.34 -20.69 2.65
N GLU A 302 0.72 -19.62 1.95
CA GLU A 302 2.10 -19.46 1.44
C GLU A 302 3.08 -18.87 2.47
N VAL A 303 2.72 -17.80 3.19
CA VAL A 303 3.64 -17.08 4.12
C VAL A 303 3.25 -17.19 5.59
N GLY A 304 2.07 -17.73 5.92
CA GLY A 304 1.57 -17.78 7.29
C GLY A 304 1.01 -16.44 7.79
N VAL A 305 0.42 -16.46 8.98
CA VAL A 305 -0.33 -15.33 9.54
C VAL A 305 0.58 -14.16 9.94
N ASP A 306 1.74 -14.43 10.55
CA ASP A 306 2.64 -13.37 11.08
C ASP A 306 3.32 -12.53 9.98
N HIS A 307 3.32 -13.00 8.72
CA HIS A 307 3.96 -12.34 7.58
C HIS A 307 3.03 -11.38 6.80
N ILE A 308 1.79 -11.19 7.25
CA ILE A 308 0.75 -10.43 6.53
C ILE A 308 0.33 -9.20 7.35
N PHE A 309 0.22 -8.03 6.69
CA PHE A 309 -0.24 -6.77 7.29
C PHE A 309 -1.47 -6.20 6.56
N TYR A 310 -2.46 -5.72 7.31
CA TYR A 310 -3.63 -5.08 6.71
C TYR A 310 -3.27 -3.74 6.03
N GLY A 311 -3.47 -3.72 4.71
CA GLY A 311 -3.26 -2.56 3.84
C GLY A 311 -4.58 -1.87 3.46
N THR A 312 -4.49 -0.60 3.07
CA THR A 312 -5.63 0.14 2.52
C THR A 312 -5.35 0.91 1.23
N ASP A 313 -4.07 1.18 0.90
CA ASP A 313 -3.69 2.05 -0.22
C ASP A 313 -4.51 3.35 -0.31
N TYR A 314 -4.86 3.91 0.85
CA TYR A 314 -5.38 5.27 0.93
C TYR A 314 -4.27 6.21 0.42
N PRO A 315 -4.56 7.22 -0.43
CA PRO A 315 -5.86 7.86 -0.63
C PRO A 315 -6.77 7.28 -1.71
N PHE A 316 -6.39 6.20 -2.42
CA PHE A 316 -7.22 5.63 -3.47
C PHE A 316 -8.55 5.07 -2.89
N ASP A 317 -9.68 5.37 -3.53
CA ASP A 317 -11.03 4.97 -3.11
C ASP A 317 -11.35 3.51 -3.51
N TRP A 318 -10.43 2.60 -3.16
CA TRP A 318 -10.62 1.17 -3.34
C TRP A 318 -11.80 0.65 -2.50
N PRO A 319 -12.44 -0.47 -2.89
CA PRO A 319 -13.50 -1.11 -2.11
C PRO A 319 -12.96 -1.90 -0.89
N VAL A 320 -11.90 -1.39 -0.24
CA VAL A 320 -11.24 -2.03 0.91
C VAL A 320 -12.00 -1.80 2.22
N GLY A 321 -11.89 -2.77 3.11
CA GLY A 321 -12.41 -2.71 4.47
C GLY A 321 -12.05 -3.97 5.24
N ILE A 322 -11.97 -3.87 6.58
CA ILE A 322 -11.57 -4.97 7.48
C ILE A 322 -12.50 -6.20 7.41
N ASP A 323 -13.68 -6.06 6.82
CA ASP A 323 -14.72 -7.08 6.72
C ASP A 323 -14.25 -8.44 6.17
N PHE A 324 -13.39 -8.46 5.13
CA PHE A 324 -12.93 -9.75 4.55
C PHE A 324 -11.92 -10.48 5.45
N VAL A 325 -11.20 -9.77 6.33
CA VAL A 325 -10.36 -10.38 7.36
C VAL A 325 -11.22 -10.81 8.55
N LEU A 326 -12.15 -9.95 9.00
CA LEU A 326 -13.05 -10.26 10.12
C LEU A 326 -13.96 -11.46 9.86
N LYS A 327 -14.46 -11.60 8.62
CA LYS A 327 -15.44 -12.64 8.23
C LYS A 327 -14.79 -13.94 7.78
N ALA A 328 -13.51 -13.94 7.40
CA ALA A 328 -12.75 -15.13 7.03
C ALA A 328 -12.97 -16.29 8.03
N PRO A 329 -13.57 -17.43 7.63
CA PRO A 329 -13.91 -18.53 8.53
C PRO A 329 -12.70 -19.41 8.84
N PHE A 330 -11.64 -19.34 8.03
CA PHE A 330 -10.40 -20.09 8.19
C PHE A 330 -9.41 -19.44 9.19
N LEU A 331 -9.71 -18.24 9.71
CA LEU A 331 -8.88 -17.52 10.68
C LEU A 331 -9.52 -17.50 12.07
N LYS A 332 -8.71 -17.81 13.09
CA LYS A 332 -9.03 -17.61 14.52
C LYS A 332 -9.00 -16.10 14.84
N ASN A 333 -9.66 -15.67 15.91
CA ASN A 333 -9.71 -14.25 16.28
C ASN A 333 -8.31 -13.63 16.49
N ALA A 334 -7.40 -14.35 17.16
CA ALA A 334 -6.01 -13.89 17.35
C ALA A 334 -5.25 -13.73 16.02
N GLU A 335 -5.56 -14.54 15.00
CA GLU A 335 -4.95 -14.46 13.67
C GLU A 335 -5.52 -13.27 12.86
N LYS A 336 -6.79 -12.95 13.07
CA LYS A 336 -7.42 -11.72 12.56
C LYS A 336 -6.82 -10.48 13.20
N GLU A 337 -6.65 -10.47 14.52
CA GLU A 337 -6.01 -9.39 15.27
C GLU A 337 -4.54 -9.19 14.86
N ALA A 338 -3.81 -10.29 14.61
CA ALA A 338 -2.45 -10.27 14.08
C ALA A 338 -2.38 -9.55 12.71
N ILE A 339 -3.17 -9.99 11.73
CA ILE A 339 -3.21 -9.41 10.38
C ILE A 339 -3.71 -7.96 10.39
N LEU A 340 -4.78 -7.68 11.14
CA LEU A 340 -5.39 -6.35 11.23
C LEU A 340 -4.49 -5.33 11.93
N GLY A 341 -3.51 -5.75 12.73
CA GLY A 341 -2.46 -4.85 13.17
C GLY A 341 -1.40 -5.40 14.11
N GLY A 342 -1.67 -6.48 14.84
CA GLY A 342 -0.73 -7.04 15.82
C GLY A 342 0.66 -7.35 15.25
N ASN A 343 0.75 -7.77 13.98
CA ASN A 343 2.02 -8.04 13.31
C ASN A 343 2.83 -6.76 13.03
N LEU A 344 2.17 -5.76 12.45
CA LEU A 344 2.81 -4.49 12.08
C LEU A 344 3.15 -3.65 13.32
N VAL A 345 2.38 -3.79 14.42
CA VAL A 345 2.70 -3.26 15.76
C VAL A 345 4.02 -3.85 16.29
N LYS A 346 4.18 -5.19 16.26
CA LYS A 346 5.42 -5.88 16.64
C LYS A 346 6.60 -5.39 15.78
N LEU A 347 6.43 -5.38 14.45
CA LEU A 347 7.54 -5.18 13.51
C LEU A 347 8.03 -3.73 13.44
N LEU A 348 7.14 -2.74 13.59
CA LEU A 348 7.50 -1.33 13.65
C LEU A 348 7.79 -0.83 15.07
N HIS A 349 7.82 -1.71 16.07
CA HIS A 349 8.12 -1.37 17.47
C HIS A 349 7.29 -0.17 17.96
N ILE A 350 5.97 -0.24 17.78
CA ILE A 350 5.02 0.78 18.25
C ILE A 350 4.48 0.35 19.62
N THR A 351 4.48 1.28 20.59
CA THR A 351 4.06 1.06 21.99
C THR A 351 2.67 1.60 22.26
#